data_AF-A0A511MY00-F1
#
_entry.id   AF-A0A511MY00-F1
#
_cell.length_a   1.000
_cell.length_b   1.000
_cell.length_c   1.000
_cell.angle_alpha   90.00
_cell.angle_beta   90.00
_cell.angle_gamma   90.00
#
_symmetry.space_group_name_H-M   'P 1'
#
loop_
_entity.id
_entity.type
_entity.pdbx_description
1 polymer ?
#
loop_
_entity_poly.entity_id
_entity_poly.type
_entity_poly.pdbx_seq_one_letter_code
_entity_poly.pdbx_strand_id
1 'polypeptide(L)'
;MDHRPSLEHFQQSNMIALTLIAMVLQVPGLLFCLAFTILVGAVQPAYSPFRWLYSKLTGLQIEIPQSFEASQFAQLLGGAFLLASSLALFSQSLILAAVLAGIVVLLALINLTTGFCLGCQIFYHLKLRSFRQSKQH
;
A
#
# COMPACT_ATOMS: atom_id res chain seq x y z
N MET A 1 -11.15 -6.87 19.97
CA MET A 1 -10.22 -6.68 18.84
C MET A 1 -10.77 -7.50 17.70
N ASP A 2 -11.58 -6.89 16.84
CA ASP A 2 -12.21 -7.59 15.72
C ASP A 2 -11.14 -7.83 14.65
N HIS A 3 -10.64 -9.05 14.62
CA HIS A 3 -9.67 -9.51 13.64
C HIS A 3 -10.45 -9.67 12.32
N ARG A 4 -10.29 -8.72 11.39
CA ARG A 4 -10.67 -8.92 9.97
C ARG A 4 -9.42 -9.21 9.12
N PRO A 5 -8.73 -10.36 9.27
CA PRO A 5 -7.38 -10.56 8.72
C PRO A 5 -7.31 -11.10 7.28
N SER A 6 -8.38 -11.50 6.58
CA SER A 6 -8.14 -12.25 5.33
C SER A 6 -7.73 -11.39 4.14
N LEU A 7 -8.37 -10.24 3.91
CA LEU A 7 -8.16 -9.48 2.67
C LEU A 7 -6.88 -8.64 2.68
N GLU A 8 -6.57 -7.97 3.79
CA GLU A 8 -5.41 -7.07 3.87
C GLU A 8 -4.09 -7.85 3.82
N HIS A 9 -3.98 -8.97 4.55
CA HIS A 9 -2.78 -9.82 4.47
C HIS A 9 -2.60 -10.39 3.06
N PHE A 10 -3.69 -10.79 2.38
CA PHE A 10 -3.60 -11.28 1.00
C PHE A 10 -3.08 -10.20 0.03
N GLN A 11 -3.58 -8.97 0.13
CA GLN A 11 -3.12 -7.85 -0.68
C GLN A 11 -1.65 -7.50 -0.40
N GLN A 12 -1.25 -7.46 0.88
CA GLN A 12 0.12 -7.13 1.28
C GLN A 12 1.12 -8.22 0.89
N SER A 13 0.79 -9.49 1.09
CA SER A 13 1.65 -10.61 0.67
C SER A 13 1.85 -10.60 -0.84
N ASN A 14 0.78 -10.37 -1.62
CA ASN A 14 0.89 -10.31 -3.08
C ASN A 14 1.72 -9.11 -3.55
N MET A 15 1.56 -7.94 -2.92
CA MET A 15 2.39 -6.77 -3.19
C MET A 15 3.88 -7.06 -2.94
N ILE A 16 4.22 -7.66 -1.80
CA ILE A 16 5.61 -8.00 -1.44
C ILE A 16 6.18 -8.98 -2.48
N ALA A 17 5.47 -10.06 -2.77
CA ALA A 17 5.89 -11.07 -3.73
C ALA A 17 6.14 -10.47 -5.12
N LEU A 18 5.19 -9.69 -5.65
CA LEU A 18 5.32 -9.05 -6.97
C LEU A 18 6.44 -8.01 -7.01
N THR A 19 6.65 -7.25 -5.93
CA THR A 19 7.76 -6.29 -5.83
C THR A 19 9.11 -7.00 -5.92
N LEU A 20 9.27 -8.11 -5.18
CA LEU A 20 10.49 -8.91 -5.20
C LEU A 20 10.73 -9.54 -6.58
N ILE A 21 9.68 -10.10 -7.20
CA ILE A 21 9.76 -10.67 -8.56
C ILE A 21 10.17 -9.60 -9.58
N ALA A 22 9.53 -8.42 -9.54
CA ALA A 22 9.85 -7.32 -10.44
C ALA A 22 11.29 -6.81 -10.26
N MET A 23 11.80 -6.84 -9.02
CA MET A 23 13.19 -6.50 -8.71
C MET A 23 14.18 -7.54 -9.21
N VAL A 24 13.93 -8.83 -8.96
CA VAL A 24 14.81 -9.93 -9.41
C VAL A 24 14.87 -10.00 -10.93
N LEU A 25 13.73 -9.85 -11.60
CA LEU A 25 13.66 -9.86 -13.05
C LEU A 25 14.07 -8.52 -13.68
N GLN A 26 14.30 -7.48 -12.88
CA GLN A 26 14.62 -6.12 -13.31
C GLN A 26 13.68 -5.59 -14.41
N VAL A 27 12.38 -5.89 -14.30
CA VAL A 27 11.37 -5.47 -15.29
C VAL A 27 10.71 -4.17 -14.79
N PRO A 28 11.20 -2.99 -15.21
CA PRO A 28 10.69 -1.71 -14.70
C PRO A 28 9.20 -1.51 -15.01
N GLY A 29 8.73 -2.06 -16.15
CA GLY A 29 7.31 -2.03 -16.53
C GLY A 29 6.41 -2.80 -15.56
N LEU A 30 6.87 -3.92 -15.01
CA LEU A 30 6.09 -4.69 -14.03
C LEU A 30 5.97 -3.93 -12.71
N LEU A 31 7.09 -3.32 -12.27
CA LEU A 31 7.12 -2.48 -11.07
C LEU A 31 6.24 -1.24 -11.22
N PHE A 32 6.24 -0.62 -12.41
CA PHE A 32 5.37 0.50 -12.76
C PHE A 32 3.89 0.11 -12.72
N CYS A 33 3.51 -0.98 -13.39
CA CYS A 33 2.13 -1.48 -13.38
C CYS A 33 1.66 -1.83 -11.96
N LEU A 34 2.51 -2.45 -11.15
CA LEU A 34 2.21 -2.77 -9.76
C LEU A 34 1.96 -1.48 -8.95
N ALA A 35 2.88 -0.53 -9.04
CA ALA A 35 2.77 0.74 -8.34
C ALA A 35 1.49 1.50 -8.75
N PHE A 36 1.21 1.55 -10.06
CA PHE A 36 -0.01 2.15 -10.60
C PHE A 36 -1.27 1.47 -10.05
N THR A 37 -1.31 0.13 -10.05
CA THR A 37 -2.45 -0.64 -9.52
C THR A 37 -2.70 -0.35 -8.04
N ILE A 38 -1.62 -0.22 -7.25
CA ILE A 38 -1.72 0.10 -5.82
C ILE A 38 -2.18 1.55 -5.62
N LEU A 39 -1.67 2.52 -6.37
CA LEU A 39 -2.14 3.91 -6.30
C LEU A 39 -3.63 4.01 -6.64
N VAL A 40 -4.05 3.38 -7.74
CA VAL A 40 -5.47 3.39 -8.16
C VAL A 40 -6.35 2.76 -7.09
N GLY A 41 -5.94 1.61 -6.53
CA GLY A 41 -6.66 0.96 -5.44
C GLY A 41 -6.73 1.80 -4.16
N ALA A 42 -5.72 2.63 -3.90
CA ALA A 42 -5.66 3.51 -2.73
C ALA A 42 -6.55 4.76 -2.88
N VAL A 43 -6.61 5.35 -4.08
CA VAL A 43 -7.48 6.51 -4.36
C VAL A 43 -8.94 6.09 -4.54
N GLN A 44 -9.17 4.92 -5.14
CA GLN A 44 -10.51 4.39 -5.37
C GLN A 44 -10.65 2.98 -4.77
N PRO A 45 -10.94 2.88 -3.46
CA PRO A 45 -11.21 1.59 -2.80
C PRO A 45 -12.39 0.83 -3.41
N ALA A 46 -13.30 1.55 -4.08
CA ALA A 46 -14.43 1.01 -4.82
C ALA A 46 -14.01 0.22 -6.07
N TYR A 47 -12.88 0.57 -6.69
CA TYR A 47 -12.32 -0.10 -7.87
C TYR A 47 -11.20 -1.08 -7.52
N SER A 48 -11.03 -1.46 -6.25
CA SER A 48 -10.02 -2.45 -5.86
C SER A 48 -10.28 -3.78 -6.60
N PRO A 49 -9.43 -4.18 -7.57
CA PRO A 49 -9.66 -5.40 -8.34
C PRO A 49 -9.59 -6.64 -7.44
N PHE A 50 -8.82 -6.58 -6.37
CA PHE A 50 -8.73 -7.62 -5.34
C PHE A 50 -10.02 -7.79 -4.55
N ARG A 51 -10.73 -6.69 -4.25
CA ARG A 51 -12.02 -6.76 -3.57
C ARG A 51 -13.08 -7.38 -4.47
N TRP A 52 -13.08 -7.02 -5.75
CA TRP A 52 -13.97 -7.63 -6.74
C TRP A 52 -13.67 -9.13 -6.88
N LEU A 53 -12.40 -9.50 -6.99
CA LEU A 53 -11.98 -10.90 -7.08
C LEU A 53 -12.33 -11.69 -5.81
N TYR A 54 -12.12 -11.12 -4.63
CA TYR A 54 -12.44 -11.74 -3.35
C TYR A 54 -13.96 -11.87 -3.12
N SER A 55 -14.73 -10.83 -3.44
CA SER A 55 -16.20 -10.86 -3.43
C SER A 55 -16.73 -11.96 -4.36
N LYS A 56 -16.14 -12.10 -5.54
CA LYS A 56 -16.50 -13.14 -6.50
C LYS A 56 -16.13 -14.56 -6.03
N LEU A 57 -14.99 -14.70 -5.35
CA LEU A 57 -14.51 -15.99 -4.82
C LEU A 57 -15.23 -16.44 -3.54
N THR A 58 -15.57 -15.50 -2.65
CA THR A 58 -16.11 -15.82 -1.31
C THR A 58 -17.59 -15.49 -1.15
N GLY A 59 -18.19 -14.74 -2.06
CA GLY A 59 -19.56 -14.24 -1.95
C GLY A 59 -19.76 -13.17 -0.87
N LEU A 60 -18.71 -12.81 -0.10
CA LEU A 60 -18.80 -11.78 0.92
C LEU A 60 -18.67 -10.38 0.30
N GLN A 61 -19.74 -9.61 0.40
CA GLN A 61 -19.70 -8.17 0.17
C GLN A 61 -18.99 -7.51 1.34
N ILE A 62 -17.74 -7.11 1.12
CA ILE A 62 -17.05 -6.22 2.04
C ILE A 62 -17.68 -4.83 1.88
N GLU A 63 -17.91 -4.13 2.98
CA GLU A 63 -18.54 -2.81 3.00
C GLU A 63 -17.55 -1.69 2.66
N ILE A 64 -17.92 -0.76 1.77
CA ILE A 64 -16.99 0.29 1.31
C ILE A 64 -16.83 1.26 2.46
N PRO A 65 -15.62 1.47 3.01
CA PRO A 65 -15.44 2.44 4.08
C PRO A 65 -15.82 3.83 3.55
N GLN A 66 -16.71 4.52 4.27
CA GLN A 66 -17.20 5.84 3.87
C GLN A 66 -16.17 6.96 4.11
N SER A 67 -15.14 6.69 4.91
CA SER A 67 -14.03 7.59 5.18
C SER A 67 -12.74 7.11 4.54
N PHE A 68 -11.85 8.06 4.24
CA PHE A 68 -10.48 7.75 3.89
C PHE A 68 -9.78 7.08 5.09
N GLU A 69 -9.47 5.81 4.94
CA GLU A 69 -8.90 4.97 5.99
C GLU A 69 -7.38 5.12 6.04
N ALA A 70 -6.81 4.89 7.22
CA ALA A 70 -5.36 4.96 7.42
C ALA A 70 -4.59 3.96 6.53
N SER A 71 -5.23 2.83 6.16
CA SER A 71 -4.68 1.84 5.23
C SER A 71 -4.55 2.38 3.79
N GLN A 72 -5.46 3.24 3.33
CA GLN A 72 -5.38 3.90 2.02
C GLN A 72 -4.19 4.86 1.96
N PHE A 73 -3.92 5.57 3.05
CA PHE A 73 -2.72 6.41 3.17
C PHE A 73 -1.43 5.59 3.05
N ALA A 74 -1.37 4.45 3.74
CA ALA A 74 -0.23 3.56 3.68
C ALA A 74 -0.02 2.99 2.26
N GLN A 75 -1.10 2.64 1.56
CA GLN A 75 -1.04 2.19 0.18
C GLN A 75 -0.59 3.30 -0.79
N LEU A 76 -1.06 4.54 -0.62
CA LEU A 76 -0.57 5.69 -1.39
C LEU A 76 0.92 5.89 -1.20
N LEU A 77 1.40 5.84 0.05
CA LEU A 77 2.81 6.00 0.36
C LEU A 77 3.65 4.87 -0.24
N GLY A 78 3.25 3.61 -0.03
CA GLY A 78 3.94 2.45 -0.61
C GLY A 78 3.96 2.48 -2.14
N GLY A 79 2.83 2.84 -2.76
CA GLY A 79 2.70 3.01 -4.20
C GLY A 79 3.60 4.12 -4.75
N ALA A 80 3.68 5.28 -4.08
CA ALA A 80 4.55 6.38 -4.50
C ALA A 80 6.03 5.99 -4.47
N PHE A 81 6.46 5.27 -3.44
CA PHE A 81 7.82 4.75 -3.35
C PHE A 81 8.13 3.69 -4.43
N LEU A 82 7.17 2.81 -4.74
CA LEU A 82 7.32 1.85 -5.84
C LEU A 82 7.38 2.54 -7.22
N LEU A 83 6.58 3.60 -7.44
CA LEU A 83 6.68 4.41 -8.65
C LEU A 83 8.08 5.03 -8.76
N ALA A 84 8.57 5.67 -7.69
CA ALA A 84 9.91 6.24 -7.68
C ALA A 84 11.01 5.17 -7.87
N SER A 85 10.84 3.97 -7.31
CA SER A 85 11.72 2.82 -7.55
C SER A 85 11.71 2.38 -9.02
N SER A 86 10.54 2.37 -9.66
CA SER A 86 10.41 2.06 -11.09
C SER A 86 11.13 3.11 -11.95
N LEU A 87 10.95 4.41 -11.65
CA LEU A 87 11.67 5.48 -12.33
C LEU A 87 13.19 5.35 -12.13
N ALA A 88 13.65 4.95 -10.95
CA ALA A 88 15.06 4.71 -10.69
C ALA A 88 15.61 3.53 -11.51
N LEU A 89 14.84 2.45 -11.73
CA LEU A 89 15.20 1.38 -12.66
C LEU A 89 15.26 1.86 -14.11
N PHE A 90 14.34 2.72 -14.55
CA PHE A 90 14.41 3.33 -15.88
C PHE A 90 15.67 4.17 -16.08
N SER A 91 16.13 4.85 -15.02
CA SER A 91 17.40 5.59 -15.00
C SER A 91 18.63 4.69 -14.78
N GLN A 92 18.48 3.36 -14.87
CA GLN A 92 19.53 2.35 -14.63
C GLN A 92 20.18 2.40 -13.24
N SER A 93 19.56 3.09 -12.27
CA SER A 93 20.06 3.20 -10.91
C SER A 93 19.50 2.07 -10.05
N LEU A 94 20.11 0.88 -10.19
CA LEU A 94 19.68 -0.33 -9.46
C LEU A 94 19.75 -0.14 -7.94
N ILE A 95 20.79 0.54 -7.45
CA ILE A 95 20.99 0.77 -6.00
C ILE A 95 19.84 1.61 -5.45
N LEU A 96 19.50 2.72 -6.12
CA LEU A 96 18.42 3.60 -5.67
C LEU A 96 17.08 2.88 -5.71
N ALA A 97 16.81 2.16 -6.80
CA ALA A 97 15.59 1.37 -6.92
C ALA A 97 15.49 0.32 -5.80
N ALA A 98 16.58 -0.42 -5.53
CA ALA A 98 16.64 -1.47 -4.52
C ALA A 98 16.43 -0.92 -3.11
N VAL A 99 17.00 0.24 -2.79
CA VAL A 99 16.77 0.91 -1.51
C VAL A 99 15.30 1.31 -1.37
N LEU A 100 14.70 1.95 -2.38
CA LEU A 100 13.30 2.37 -2.33
C LEU A 100 12.34 1.18 -2.20
N ALA A 101 12.49 0.14 -3.03
CA ALA A 101 11.66 -1.05 -2.96
C ALA A 101 11.89 -1.83 -1.66
N GLY A 102 13.14 -1.91 -1.22
CA GLY A 102 13.53 -2.58 0.03
C GLY A 102 12.88 -1.93 1.25
N ILE A 103 12.84 -0.59 1.31
CA ILE A 103 12.12 0.14 2.36
C ILE A 103 10.64 -0.24 2.34
N VAL A 104 9.99 -0.24 1.17
CA VAL A 104 8.57 -0.59 1.04
C VAL A 104 8.30 -2.02 1.52
N VAL A 105 9.12 -2.98 1.09
CA VAL A 105 9.01 -4.39 1.50
C VAL A 105 9.22 -4.54 3.01
N LEU A 106 10.22 -3.86 3.58
CA LEU A 106 10.49 -3.89 5.01
C LEU A 106 9.32 -3.34 5.82
N LEU A 107 8.76 -2.19 5.43
CA LEU A 107 7.59 -1.61 6.08
C LEU A 107 6.36 -2.52 5.97
N ALA A 108 6.17 -3.16 4.82
CA ALA A 108 5.09 -4.10 4.60
C ALA A 108 5.25 -5.36 5.47
N LEU A 109 6.46 -5.89 5.62
CA LEU A 109 6.77 -7.01 6.50
C LEU A 109 6.54 -6.67 7.98
N ILE A 110 6.98 -5.49 8.41
CA ILE A 110 6.71 -5.00 9.77
C ILE A 110 5.20 -4.91 9.99
N ASN A 111 4.46 -4.35 9.03
CA ASN A 111 2.99 -4.28 9.14
C ASN A 111 2.35 -5.67 9.24
N LEU A 112 2.81 -6.61 8.42
CA LEU A 112 2.28 -7.98 8.39
C LEU A 112 2.60 -8.78 9.66
N THR A 113 3.75 -8.55 10.28
CA THR A 113 4.22 -9.30 11.46
C THR A 113 3.80 -8.67 12.79
N THR A 114 3.74 -7.35 12.88
CA THR A 114 3.46 -6.62 14.12
C THR A 114 2.10 -5.93 14.13
N GLY A 115 1.44 -5.80 12.96
CA GLY A 115 0.26 -4.94 12.80
C GLY A 115 0.59 -3.44 12.90
N PHE A 116 1.87 -3.06 12.99
CA PHE A 116 2.30 -1.67 13.12
C PHE A 116 2.47 -1.02 11.74
N CYS A 117 1.47 -0.25 11.34
CA CYS A 117 1.57 0.58 10.15
C CYS A 117 2.08 1.98 10.51
N LEU A 118 3.36 2.26 10.26
CA LEU A 118 3.97 3.60 10.40
C LEU A 118 3.17 4.68 9.66
N GLY A 119 2.67 4.37 8.46
CA GLY A 119 1.82 5.28 7.69
C GLY A 119 0.52 5.62 8.41
N CYS A 120 -0.12 4.63 9.06
CA CYS A 120 -1.34 4.87 9.81
C CYS A 120 -1.10 5.76 11.03
N GLN A 121 0.00 5.55 11.76
CA GLN A 121 0.35 6.38 12.92
C GLN A 121 0.61 7.83 12.52
N ILE A 122 1.33 8.05 11.42
CA ILE A 122 1.58 9.40 10.88
C ILE A 122 0.26 10.08 10.50
N PHE A 123 -0.63 9.38 9.78
CA PHE A 123 -1.94 9.92 9.41
C PHE A 123 -2.78 10.27 10.64
N TYR A 124 -2.82 9.39 11.64
CA TYR A 124 -3.57 9.62 12.87
C TYR A 124 -2.99 10.80 13.66
N HIS A 125 -1.66 10.91 13.75
CA HIS A 125 -0.98 12.05 14.36
C HIS A 125 -1.29 13.37 13.64
N LEU A 126 -1.29 13.38 12.31
CA LEU A 126 -1.66 14.55 11.51
C LEU A 126 -3.12 14.94 11.71
N LYS A 127 -4.03 13.96 11.66
CA LYS A 127 -5.48 14.17 11.87
C LYS A 127 -5.77 14.72 13.27
N LEU A 128 -5.13 14.17 14.30
CA LEU A 128 -5.22 14.65 15.68
C LEU A 128 -4.73 16.09 15.83
N ARG A 129 -3.61 16.45 15.18
CA ARG A 129 -3.08 17.83 15.20
C ARG A 129 -4.03 18.81 14.51
N SER A 130 -4.60 18.42 13.36
CA SER A 130 -5.58 19.24 12.62
C SER A 130 -6.85 19.50 13.45
N PHE A 131 -7.39 18.48 14.12
CA PHE A 131 -8.53 18.65 15.03
C PHE A 131 -8.22 19.57 16.22
N ARG A 132 -7.01 19.49 16.79
CA ARG A 132 -6.60 20.33 17.91
C ARG A 132 -6.47 21.80 17.52
N GLN A 133 -6.06 22.11 16.29
CA GLN A 133 -6.04 23.47 15.76
C GLN A 133 -7.44 24.04 15.50
N SER A 134 -8.37 23.23 14.99
CA SER A 134 -9.76 23.67 14.75
C SER A 134 -10.53 24.02 16.03
N LYS A 135 -10.12 23.49 17.19
CA LYS A 135 -10.79 23.76 18.48
C LYS A 135 -10.24 25.00 19.20
N GLN A 136 -9.18 25.62 18.67
CA GLN A 136 -8.59 26.86 19.20
C GLN A 136 -9.06 28.13 18.46
N HIS A 137 -9.85 27.98 17.39
CA HIS A 137 -10.57 29.06 16.72
C HIS A 137 -12.06 28.97 17.05
#